data_AF-A0A452XC42-F1
#
_entry.id   AF-A0A452XC42-F1
#
_cell.length_a   1.000
_cell.length_b   1.000
_cell.length_c   1.000
_cell.angle_alpha   90.00
_cell.angle_beta   90.00
_cell.angle_gamma   90.00
#
_symmetry.space_group_name_H-M   'P 1'
#
loop_
_entity.id
_entity.type
_entity.pdbx_description
1 polymer ?
#
loop_
_entity_poly.entity_id
_entity_poly.type
_entity_poly.pdbx_seq_one_letter_code
_entity_poly.pdbx_strand_id
1 'polypeptide(L)'
;TWAQILHNKYLQSKTLTQVTVRPTDSPFWKGLMRVKTAFFNRTKFIVGDGNNTHFWEDTWLGDTPLALQYPSLYRIVQRREALVATIMQSIPLN
;
A
#
# COMPACT_ATOMS: atom_id res chain seq x y z
N THR A 1 -15.03 -16.09 6.78
CA THR A 1 -15.64 -15.42 5.61
C THR A 1 -14.72 -15.54 4.40
N TRP A 2 -15.20 -15.27 3.19
CA TRP A 2 -14.38 -15.31 1.96
C TRP A 2 -13.14 -14.41 2.04
N ALA A 3 -13.23 -13.27 2.73
CA ALA A 3 -12.13 -12.34 2.93
C ALA A 3 -10.97 -12.94 3.76
N GLN A 4 -11.29 -13.73 4.81
CA GLN A 4 -10.27 -14.42 5.61
C GLN A 4 -9.50 -15.46 4.80
N ILE A 5 -10.15 -16.14 3.85
CA ILE A 5 -9.49 -17.10 2.96
C ILE A 5 -8.48 -16.37 2.06
N LEU A 6 -8.87 -15.24 1.47
CA LEU A 6 -7.97 -14.43 0.66
C LEU A 6 -6.77 -13.94 1.48
N HIS A 7 -7.04 -13.46 2.71
CA HIS A 7 -6.01 -13.01 3.62
C HIS A 7 -5.00 -14.12 3.93
N ASN A 8 -5.46 -15.27 4.40
CA ASN A 8 -4.58 -16.36 4.82
C ASN A 8 -3.84 -17.01 3.64
N LYS A 9 -4.47 -17.08 2.47
CA LYS A 9 -3.88 -17.75 1.30
C LYS A 9 -2.91 -16.87 0.52
N TYR A 10 -3.16 -15.57 0.43
CA TYR A 10 -2.43 -14.69 -0.49
C TYR A 10 -1.75 -13.48 0.17
N LEU A 11 -2.29 -12.95 1.27
CA LEU A 11 -1.80 -11.71 1.88
C LEU A 11 -0.89 -11.96 3.08
N GLN A 12 -1.19 -12.97 3.90
CA GLN A 12 -0.48 -13.26 5.16
C GLN A 12 -0.48 -12.03 6.09
N SER A 13 0.67 -11.39 6.32
CA SER A 13 0.79 -10.16 7.11
C SER A 13 0.78 -8.88 6.26
N LYS A 14 0.69 -9.01 4.93
CA LYS A 14 0.82 -7.90 3.99
C LYS A 14 -0.53 -7.29 3.68
N THR A 15 -0.56 -5.99 3.40
CA THR A 15 -1.75 -5.35 2.84
C THR A 15 -1.89 -5.70 1.37
N LEU A 16 -3.10 -5.51 0.83
CA LEU A 16 -3.34 -5.73 -0.59
C LEU A 16 -2.40 -4.89 -1.44
N THR A 17 -2.02 -3.67 -1.03
CA THR A 17 -1.12 -2.77 -1.78
C THR A 17 0.29 -3.34 -1.94
N GLN A 18 0.81 -4.07 -0.95
CA GLN A 18 2.18 -4.61 -0.95
C GLN A 18 2.37 -5.89 -1.78
N VAL A 19 1.30 -6.63 -2.08
CA VAL A 19 1.45 -7.90 -2.81
C VAL A 19 1.61 -7.64 -4.31
N THR A 20 2.54 -8.35 -4.95
CA THR A 20 2.79 -8.31 -6.40
C THR A 20 2.49 -9.68 -7.02
N VAL A 21 2.23 -9.69 -8.34
CA VAL A 21 2.00 -10.94 -9.07
C VAL A 21 3.32 -11.69 -9.26
N ARG A 22 3.31 -12.99 -8.95
CA ARG A 22 4.41 -13.92 -9.19
C ARG A 22 4.07 -14.86 -10.35
N PRO A 23 5.07 -15.34 -11.11
CA PRO A 23 4.83 -16.28 -12.22
C PRO A 23 4.11 -17.56 -11.79
N THR A 24 4.36 -18.03 -10.57
CA THR A 24 3.79 -19.24 -9.97
C THR A 24 2.37 -19.06 -9.41
N ASP A 25 1.83 -17.84 -9.45
CA ASP A 25 0.52 -17.57 -8.86
C ASP A 25 -0.62 -18.18 -9.67
N SER A 26 -1.71 -18.51 -8.96
CA SER A 26 -2.91 -19.06 -9.56
C SER A 26 -3.53 -18.10 -10.58
N PRO A 27 -4.17 -18.60 -11.65
CA PRO A 27 -4.89 -17.76 -12.62
C PRO A 27 -5.91 -16.83 -11.95
N PHE A 28 -6.57 -17.32 -10.89
CA PHE A 28 -7.48 -16.53 -10.07
C PHE A 28 -6.77 -15.32 -9.42
N TRP A 29 -5.63 -15.53 -8.77
CA TRP A 29 -4.88 -14.45 -8.13
C TRP A 29 -4.36 -13.43 -9.14
N LYS A 30 -3.85 -13.90 -10.29
CA LYS A 30 -3.44 -13.03 -11.40
C LYS A 30 -4.59 -12.16 -11.90
N GLY A 31 -5.80 -12.72 -12.02
CA GLY A 31 -7.02 -11.98 -12.36
C GLY A 31 -7.36 -10.92 -11.32
N LEU A 32 -7.36 -11.30 -10.03
CA LEU A 32 -7.65 -10.37 -8.93
C LEU A 32 -6.63 -9.22 -8.88
N MET A 33 -5.36 -9.51 -9.11
CA MET A 33 -4.29 -8.52 -9.11
C MET A 33 -4.39 -7.50 -10.26
N ARG A 34 -4.94 -7.89 -11.42
CA ARG A 34 -5.26 -6.94 -12.50
C ARG A 34 -6.32 -5.93 -12.06
N VAL A 35 -7.36 -6.42 -11.36
CA VAL A 35 -8.42 -5.56 -10.81
C VAL A 35 -7.85 -4.67 -9.72
N LYS A 36 -7.01 -5.20 -8.85
CA LYS A 36 -6.30 -4.45 -7.80
C LYS A 36 -5.59 -3.22 -8.38
N THR A 37 -4.78 -3.39 -9.43
CA THR A 37 -4.04 -2.28 -10.05
C THR A 37 -4.99 -1.21 -10.61
N ALA A 38 -6.05 -1.63 -11.31
CA ALA A 38 -7.03 -0.69 -11.85
C ALA A 38 -7.80 0.06 -10.76
N PHE A 39 -8.09 -0.62 -9.64
CA PHE A 39 -8.77 -0.05 -8.48
C PHE A 39 -7.89 1.01 -7.80
N PHE A 40 -6.66 0.67 -7.41
CA PHE A 40 -5.78 1.61 -6.70
C PHE A 40 -5.38 2.83 -7.53
N ASN A 41 -5.34 2.71 -8.86
CA ASN A 41 -5.10 3.85 -9.73
C ASN A 41 -6.25 4.87 -9.75
N ARG A 42 -7.46 4.50 -9.29
CA ARG A 42 -8.66 5.37 -9.32
C ARG A 42 -9.23 5.66 -7.94
N THR A 43 -8.58 5.18 -6.88
CA THR A 43 -9.08 5.31 -5.51
C THR A 43 -8.02 5.95 -4.64
N LYS A 44 -8.47 6.81 -3.72
CA LYS A 44 -7.65 7.34 -2.63
C LYS A 44 -8.08 6.76 -1.30
N PHE A 45 -7.12 6.55 -0.40
CA PHE A 45 -7.37 6.19 0.97
C PHE A 45 -7.79 7.42 1.75
N ILE A 46 -8.90 7.32 2.49
CA ILE A 46 -9.26 8.31 3.49
C ILE A 46 -8.53 7.93 4.76
N VAL A 47 -7.64 8.80 5.23
CA VAL A 47 -6.87 8.57 6.45
C VAL A 47 -7.80 8.77 7.65
N GLY A 48 -8.05 7.67 8.37
CA GLY A 48 -8.65 7.70 9.71
C GLY A 48 -7.58 7.89 10.77
N ASP A 49 -7.29 6.83 11.54
CA ASP A 49 -6.21 6.81 12.54
C ASP A 49 -4.80 6.68 11.92
N GLY A 50 -4.72 6.36 10.63
CA GLY A 50 -3.47 6.22 9.87
C GLY A 50 -2.71 4.91 10.13
N ASN A 51 -3.26 3.96 10.89
CA ASN A 51 -2.57 2.70 11.23
C ASN A 51 -2.60 1.65 10.11
N ASN A 52 -3.41 1.88 9.07
CA ASN A 52 -3.57 0.96 7.94
C ASN A 52 -3.27 1.62 6.58
N THR A 53 -2.60 2.78 6.60
CA THR A 53 -2.26 3.54 5.39
C THR A 53 -0.76 3.80 5.39
N HIS A 54 -0.08 3.35 4.34
CA HIS A 54 1.34 3.59 4.14
C HIS A 54 1.55 5.01 3.62
N PHE A 55 2.49 5.72 4.25
CA PHE A 55 2.74 7.10 3.92
C PHE A 55 3.25 7.29 2.49
N TRP A 56 4.15 6.42 2.03
CA TRP A 56 4.79 6.57 0.72
C TRP A 56 4.05 5.87 -0.42
N GLU A 57 3.51 4.68 -0.15
CA GLU A 57 3.08 3.74 -1.19
C GLU A 57 1.58 3.78 -1.48
N ASP A 58 0.76 4.25 -0.52
CA ASP A 58 -0.68 4.36 -0.72
C ASP A 58 -1.05 5.77 -1.21
N THR A 59 -2.03 5.86 -2.12
CA THR A 59 -2.59 7.15 -2.56
C THR A 59 -3.53 7.69 -1.48
N TRP A 60 -3.01 8.39 -0.49
CA TRP A 60 -3.82 9.02 0.57
C TRP A 60 -3.76 10.55 0.54
N LEU A 61 -2.77 11.12 -0.15
CA LEU A 61 -2.59 12.56 -0.36
C LEU A 61 -2.43 12.86 -1.86
N GLY A 62 -3.32 13.69 -2.41
CA GLY A 62 -3.38 13.97 -3.84
C GLY A 62 -3.93 12.80 -4.66
N ASP A 63 -3.48 12.68 -5.90
CA ASP A 63 -4.01 11.72 -6.89
C ASP A 63 -3.11 10.51 -7.15
N THR A 64 -1.87 10.54 -6.66
CA THR A 64 -0.89 9.45 -6.81
C THR A 64 -0.11 9.22 -5.52
N PRO A 65 0.50 8.04 -5.30
CA PRO A 65 1.34 7.80 -4.13
C PRO A 65 2.51 8.78 -4.05
N LEU A 66 2.90 9.19 -2.84
CA LEU A 66 4.01 10.12 -2.63
C LEU A 66 5.34 9.57 -3.16
N ALA A 67 5.51 8.25 -3.18
CA ALA A 67 6.68 7.60 -3.77
C ALA A 67 6.84 7.88 -5.27
N LEU A 68 5.72 8.05 -5.99
CA LEU A 68 5.73 8.41 -7.41
C LEU A 68 5.89 9.91 -7.63
N GLN A 69 5.32 10.74 -6.74
CA GLN A 69 5.46 12.20 -6.82
C GLN A 69 6.88 12.67 -6.49
N TYR A 70 7.54 12.02 -5.52
CA TYR A 70 8.86 12.42 -5.01
C TYR A 70 9.87 11.25 -5.04
N PRO A 71 10.24 10.73 -6.22
CA PRO A 71 11.07 9.52 -6.34
C PRO A 71 12.47 9.68 -5.75
N SER A 72 13.06 10.88 -5.86
CA SER A 72 14.38 11.17 -5.25
C SER A 72 14.34 11.11 -3.72
N LEU A 73 13.26 11.60 -3.10
CA LEU A 73 13.07 11.56 -1.66
C LEU A 73 12.79 10.12 -1.20
N TYR A 74 11.92 9.41 -1.90
CA TYR A 74 11.63 8.00 -1.62
C TYR A 74 12.89 7.10 -1.69
N ARG A 75 13.85 7.43 -2.58
CA ARG A 75 15.11 6.69 -2.70
C ARG A 75 15.94 6.72 -1.41
N ILE A 76 15.95 7.84 -0.68
CA ILE A 76 16.74 8.04 0.53
C ILE A 76 15.98 7.68 1.83
N VAL A 77 14.68 7.43 1.75
CA VAL A 77 13.85 7.04 2.90
C VAL A 77 14.27 5.65 3.39
N GLN A 78 14.63 5.56 4.67
CA GLN A 78 14.96 4.29 5.34
C GLN A 78 13.71 3.43 5.60
N ARG A 79 12.59 4.07 6.01
CA ARG A 79 11.35 3.40 6.38
C ARG A 79 10.28 3.57 5.29
N ARG A 80 10.44 2.85 4.18
CA ARG A 80 9.50 2.95 3.03
C ARG A 80 8.09 2.46 3.38
N GLU A 81 8.01 1.44 4.21
CA GLU A 81 6.76 0.85 4.73
C GLU A 81 6.22 1.60 5.96
N ALA A 82 6.63 2.85 6.20
CA ALA A 82 6.12 3.62 7.33
C ALA A 82 4.63 3.97 7.14
N LEU A 83 3.87 3.84 8.22
CA LEU A 83 2.45 4.19 8.27
C LEU A 83 2.26 5.69 8.47
N VAL A 84 1.14 6.23 7.99
CA VAL A 84 0.76 7.63 8.17
C VAL A 84 0.68 7.97 9.66
N ALA A 85 0.11 7.09 10.49
CA ALA A 85 0.07 7.27 11.94
C ALA A 85 1.47 7.51 12.52
N THR A 86 2.43 6.66 12.15
CA THR A 86 3.79 6.74 12.69
C THR A 86 4.52 8.01 12.27
N ILE A 87 4.36 8.45 11.03
CA ILE A 87 5.04 9.66 10.53
C ILE A 87 4.38 10.91 11.09
N MET A 88 3.05 10.96 11.14
CA MET A 88 2.33 12.14 11.65
C MET A 88 2.43 12.31 13.17
N GLN A 89 2.68 11.23 13.90
CA GLN A 89 2.94 11.28 15.35
C GLN A 89 4.42 11.55 15.67
N SER A 90 5.32 11.37 14.70
CA SER A 90 6.74 11.67 14.93
C SER A 90 6.95 13.17 15.00
N ILE A 91 7.54 13.63 16.10
CA ILE A 91 7.98 15.02 16.25
C ILE A 91 9.04 15.26 15.16
N PRO A 92 8.91 16.29 14.30
CA PRO A 92 9.93 16.58 13.31
C PRO A 92 11.26 16.81 14.03
N LEU A 93 12.32 16.19 13.53
CA LEU A 93 13.69 16.44 14.01
C LEU A 93 13.98 17.93 13.75
N ASN A 94 13.86 18.73 14.81
CA ASN A 94 14.24 20.14 14.85
C ASN A 94 15.74 20.25 15.07
#